data_AF-A0A9D9E072-F1
#
_entry.id   AF-A0A9D9E072-F1
#
_cell.length_a   1.000
_cell.length_b   1.000
_cell.length_c   1.000
_cell.angle_alpha   90.00
_cell.angle_beta   90.00
_cell.angle_gamma   90.00
#
_symmetry.space_group_name_H-M   'P 1'
#
loop_
_entity.id
_entity.type
_entity.pdbx_description
1 polymer ?
#
loop_
_entity_poly.entity_id
_entity_poly.type
_entity_poly.pdbx_seq_one_letter_code
_entity_poly.pdbx_strand_id
1 'polypeptide(L)'
;MTAYDKVRTARSTSRPTAQDYITEMFTDFIELHGDRRYRDDEAIMGGLAFLEGRPVTVIGIEKGHDTIERMRRSFGAPEPEGYRKALRLMKQAEKFHRPVILFVDTSGAYCGIGAEERGQGEAIAENLMAMMGLNVPEISILIGEGGSGGALALAVSDRVWMLENAVYSVISPEGCASILYKDASQADKAAESLKLTADDALKLGVAERVISEENIGTTEFYKHLAGEISKELEILEKTPDLIERRYQRFRAFGRFEEERK
;
A
#
# COMPACT_ATOMS: atom_id res chain seq x y z
N MET A 1 -14.45 16.12 -7.76
CA MET A 1 -15.05 14.80 -7.46
C MET A 1 -15.39 14.75 -5.99
N THR A 2 -16.52 14.15 -5.60
CA THR A 2 -16.83 13.87 -4.18
C THR A 2 -15.91 12.78 -3.63
N ALA A 3 -15.84 12.62 -2.30
CA ALA A 3 -15.06 11.52 -1.70
C ALA A 3 -15.52 10.15 -2.22
N TYR A 4 -16.83 9.96 -2.39
CA TYR A 4 -17.37 8.71 -2.89
C TYR A 4 -17.13 8.51 -4.40
N ASP A 5 -17.09 9.59 -5.21
CA ASP A 5 -16.65 9.49 -6.59
C ASP A 5 -15.21 8.97 -6.67
N LYS A 6 -14.31 9.47 -5.81
CA LYS A 6 -12.93 8.97 -5.72
C LYS A 6 -12.89 7.49 -5.31
N VAL A 7 -13.71 7.06 -4.34
CA VAL A 7 -13.85 5.63 -3.97
C VAL A 7 -14.26 4.78 -5.19
N ARG A 8 -15.24 5.22 -5.98
CA ARG A 8 -15.65 4.48 -7.19
C ARG A 8 -14.54 4.43 -8.24
N THR A 9 -13.80 5.52 -8.42
CA THR A 9 -12.64 5.56 -9.32
C THR A 9 -11.53 4.62 -8.86
N ALA A 10 -11.21 4.60 -7.56
CA ALA A 10 -10.24 3.67 -6.97
C ALA A 10 -10.64 2.20 -7.16
N ARG A 11 -11.94 1.91 -7.26
CA ARG A 11 -12.50 0.57 -7.47
C ARG A 11 -12.72 0.20 -8.94
N SER A 12 -12.44 1.11 -9.87
CA SER A 12 -12.70 0.87 -11.29
C SER A 12 -11.96 -0.37 -11.80
N THR A 13 -12.61 -1.17 -12.64
CA THR A 13 -11.97 -2.30 -13.33
C THR A 13 -10.90 -1.88 -14.32
N SER A 14 -10.96 -0.62 -14.81
CA SER A 14 -9.98 -0.05 -15.72
C SER A 14 -8.78 0.58 -15.02
N ARG A 15 -8.75 0.58 -13.69
CA ARG A 15 -7.66 1.19 -12.93
C ARG A 15 -6.41 0.31 -13.05
N PRO A 16 -5.23 0.88 -13.35
CA PRO A 16 -4.00 0.10 -13.40
C PRO A 16 -3.72 -0.58 -12.06
N THR A 17 -3.27 -1.82 -12.17
CA THR A 17 -2.92 -2.72 -11.07
C THR A 17 -1.42 -2.71 -10.82
N ALA A 18 -0.95 -3.30 -9.72
CA ALA A 18 0.48 -3.34 -9.39
C ALA A 18 1.33 -3.96 -10.51
N GLN A 19 0.80 -4.95 -11.22
CA GLN A 19 1.42 -5.58 -12.37
C GLN A 19 1.67 -4.58 -13.51
N ASP A 20 0.75 -3.64 -13.75
CA ASP A 20 0.93 -2.62 -14.79
C ASP A 20 2.09 -1.67 -14.43
N TYR A 21 2.12 -1.19 -13.18
CA TYR A 21 3.23 -0.35 -12.69
C TYR A 21 4.57 -1.08 -12.74
N ILE A 22 4.62 -2.35 -12.31
CA ILE A 22 5.84 -3.17 -12.34
C ILE A 22 6.32 -3.34 -13.78
N THR A 23 5.41 -3.65 -14.71
CA THR A 23 5.74 -3.89 -16.12
C THR A 23 6.25 -2.65 -16.83
N GLU A 24 5.63 -1.49 -16.58
CA GLU A 24 5.92 -0.27 -17.33
C GLU A 24 7.07 0.57 -16.73
N MET A 25 7.34 0.42 -15.42
CA MET A 25 8.33 1.25 -14.72
C MET A 25 9.67 0.56 -14.46
N PHE A 26 9.71 -0.78 -14.45
CA PHE A 26 10.90 -1.53 -14.03
C PHE A 26 11.43 -2.42 -15.14
N THR A 27 12.75 -2.64 -15.13
CA THR A 27 13.42 -3.56 -16.07
C THR A 27 13.95 -4.79 -15.34
N ASP A 28 14.09 -5.89 -16.09
CA ASP A 28 14.57 -7.19 -15.59
C ASP A 28 13.86 -7.67 -14.32
N PHE A 29 12.54 -7.51 -14.28
CA PHE A 29 11.73 -7.98 -13.16
C PHE A 29 11.80 -9.51 -13.05
N ILE A 30 12.22 -9.99 -11.89
CA ILE A 30 12.23 -11.41 -11.51
C ILE A 30 11.30 -11.57 -10.33
N GLU A 31 10.11 -12.13 -10.60
CA GLU A 31 9.14 -12.44 -9.55
C GLU A 31 9.65 -13.55 -8.62
N LEU A 32 9.44 -13.37 -7.31
CA LEU A 32 9.88 -14.29 -6.27
C LEU A 32 8.69 -14.78 -5.46
N HIS A 33 8.43 -16.09 -5.52
CA HIS A 33 7.25 -16.73 -4.94
C HIS A 33 7.47 -17.28 -3.52
N GLY A 34 6.37 -17.40 -2.78
CA GLY A 34 6.23 -18.16 -1.54
C GLY A 34 6.69 -17.43 -0.27
N ASP A 35 6.10 -17.77 0.87
CA ASP A 35 6.45 -17.26 2.20
C ASP A 35 7.49 -18.12 2.94
N ARG A 36 7.78 -19.34 2.43
CA ARG A 36 8.60 -20.39 3.06
C ARG A 36 8.01 -20.99 4.34
N ARG A 37 6.71 -20.80 4.58
CA ARG A 37 5.99 -21.33 5.74
C ARG A 37 4.74 -22.11 5.33
N TYR A 38 3.95 -21.61 4.38
CA TYR A 38 2.67 -22.20 4.01
C TYR A 38 2.45 -22.26 2.50
N ARG A 39 2.27 -21.12 1.83
CA ARG A 39 1.97 -21.07 0.39
C ARG A 39 2.49 -19.80 -0.28
N ASP A 40 2.39 -19.76 -1.60
CA ASP A 40 2.48 -18.51 -2.36
C ASP A 40 1.09 -17.87 -2.43
N ASP A 41 0.97 -16.62 -2.00
CA ASP A 41 -0.27 -15.86 -2.12
C ASP A 41 -0.26 -15.00 -3.37
N GLU A 42 -1.20 -15.25 -4.28
CA GLU A 42 -1.27 -14.58 -5.59
C GLU A 42 -1.76 -13.13 -5.49
N ALA A 43 -2.35 -12.75 -4.34
CA ALA A 43 -2.70 -11.37 -4.03
C ALA A 43 -1.47 -10.49 -3.76
N ILE A 44 -0.30 -11.07 -3.51
CA ILE A 44 0.97 -10.34 -3.33
C ILE A 44 1.93 -10.74 -4.44
N MET A 45 2.20 -9.81 -5.35
CA MET A 45 3.28 -9.92 -6.33
C MET A 45 4.53 -9.24 -5.77
N GLY A 46 5.71 -9.79 -6.04
CA GLY A 46 6.93 -9.08 -5.65
C GLY A 46 8.20 -9.79 -6.08
N GLY A 47 9.29 -9.03 -6.18
CA GLY A 47 10.50 -9.54 -6.79
C GLY A 47 11.66 -8.55 -6.81
N LEU A 48 12.68 -8.90 -7.59
CA LEU A 48 13.83 -8.07 -7.87
C LEU A 48 13.62 -7.37 -9.19
N ALA A 49 14.02 -6.10 -9.29
CA ALA A 49 13.97 -5.37 -10.55
C ALA A 49 15.03 -4.27 -10.57
N PHE A 50 15.12 -3.56 -11.69
CA PHE A 50 15.83 -2.29 -11.78
C PHE A 50 14.85 -1.14 -12.02
N LEU A 51 14.99 -0.07 -11.25
CA LEU A 51 14.35 1.22 -11.49
C LEU A 51 15.42 2.19 -11.98
N GLU A 52 15.35 2.61 -13.25
CA GLU A 52 16.39 3.49 -13.86
C GLU A 52 17.82 2.96 -13.66
N GLY A 53 18.01 1.64 -13.72
CA GLY A 53 19.30 0.97 -13.50
C GLY A 53 19.69 0.78 -12.03
N ARG A 54 18.90 1.26 -11.05
CA ARG A 54 19.09 1.00 -9.62
C ARG A 54 18.43 -0.33 -9.23
N PRO A 55 19.14 -1.28 -8.60
CA PRO A 55 18.55 -2.52 -8.13
C PRO A 55 17.61 -2.25 -6.95
N VAL A 56 16.37 -2.71 -7.05
CA VAL A 56 15.31 -2.51 -6.05
C VAL A 56 14.57 -3.82 -5.79
N THR A 57 13.87 -3.87 -4.65
CA THR A 57 12.84 -4.86 -4.41
C THR A 57 11.47 -4.18 -4.54
N VAL A 58 10.65 -4.69 -5.45
CA VAL A 58 9.28 -4.17 -5.67
C VAL A 58 8.27 -5.19 -5.19
N ILE A 59 7.26 -4.73 -4.47
CA ILE A 59 6.18 -5.56 -3.91
C ILE A 59 4.86 -4.84 -4.14
N GLY A 60 3.83 -5.54 -4.57
CA GLY A 60 2.53 -4.96 -4.84
C GLY A 60 1.40 -5.88 -4.43
N ILE A 61 0.31 -5.29 -3.94
CA ILE A 61 -0.97 -6.00 -3.83
C ILE A 61 -1.61 -6.01 -5.21
N GLU A 62 -1.84 -7.21 -5.75
CA GLU A 62 -2.31 -7.40 -7.11
C GLU A 62 -3.77 -7.85 -7.13
N LYS A 63 -4.64 -7.01 -7.71
CA LYS A 63 -6.08 -7.26 -7.78
C LYS A 63 -6.48 -8.13 -8.97
N GLY A 64 -5.77 -8.03 -10.10
CA GLY A 64 -6.13 -8.62 -11.39
C GLY A 64 -7.07 -7.76 -12.23
N HIS A 65 -6.97 -7.90 -13.55
CA HIS A 65 -7.75 -7.11 -14.51
C HIS A 65 -9.13 -7.71 -14.78
N ASP A 66 -9.19 -9.03 -14.97
CA ASP A 66 -10.42 -9.75 -15.30
C ASP A 66 -10.97 -10.55 -14.10
N THR A 67 -12.18 -11.06 -14.24
CA THR A 67 -12.87 -11.80 -13.18
C THR A 67 -12.12 -13.06 -12.75
N ILE A 68 -11.52 -13.79 -13.71
CA ILE A 68 -10.82 -15.04 -13.43
C ILE A 68 -9.54 -14.75 -12.64
N GLU A 69 -8.79 -13.74 -13.09
CA GLU A 69 -7.59 -13.29 -12.40
C GLU A 69 -7.91 -12.74 -11.01
N ARG A 70 -8.95 -11.91 -10.89
CA ARG A 70 -9.41 -11.37 -9.61
C ARG A 70 -9.78 -12.46 -8.63
N MET A 71 -10.52 -13.48 -9.06
CA MET A 71 -10.85 -14.61 -8.19
C MET A 71 -9.59 -15.35 -7.73
N ARG A 72 -8.63 -15.57 -8.63
CA ARG A 72 -7.36 -16.22 -8.32
C ARG A 72 -6.52 -15.43 -7.31
N ARG A 73 -6.56 -14.11 -7.39
CA ARG A 73 -5.81 -13.19 -6.52
C ARG A 73 -6.63 -12.67 -5.33
N SER A 74 -7.73 -13.34 -4.99
CA SER A 74 -8.62 -12.94 -3.89
C SER A 74 -9.06 -11.46 -3.96
N PHE A 75 -9.19 -10.91 -5.16
CA PHE A 75 -9.52 -9.51 -5.42
C PHE A 75 -8.55 -8.51 -4.76
N GLY A 76 -7.27 -8.90 -4.64
CA GLY A 76 -6.24 -8.14 -3.95
C GLY A 76 -6.48 -8.05 -2.44
N ALA A 77 -7.10 -9.06 -1.84
CA ALA A 77 -7.19 -9.22 -0.39
C ALA A 77 -6.18 -10.30 0.05
N PRO A 78 -4.99 -9.92 0.56
CA PRO A 78 -3.98 -10.88 0.95
C PRO A 78 -4.41 -11.76 2.13
N GLU A 79 -4.00 -13.02 2.08
CA GLU A 79 -4.00 -13.96 3.20
C GLU A 79 -2.71 -13.80 4.04
N PRO A 80 -2.61 -14.43 5.23
CA PRO A 80 -1.48 -14.20 6.14
C PRO A 80 -0.12 -14.51 5.50
N GLU A 81 -0.04 -15.60 4.74
CA GLU A 81 1.09 -15.97 3.87
C GLU A 81 1.52 -14.87 2.89
N GLY A 82 0.61 -14.04 2.38
CA GLY A 82 0.94 -12.91 1.51
C GLY A 82 1.74 -11.84 2.25
N TYR A 83 1.31 -11.48 3.46
CA TYR A 83 2.06 -10.55 4.31
C TYR A 83 3.43 -11.10 4.69
N ARG A 84 3.51 -12.40 5.02
CA ARG A 84 4.78 -13.09 5.31
C ARG A 84 5.70 -13.17 4.09
N LYS A 85 5.16 -13.39 2.88
CA LYS A 85 5.90 -13.29 1.61
C LYS A 85 6.45 -11.88 1.43
N ALA A 86 5.64 -10.84 1.61
CA ALA A 86 6.09 -9.46 1.54
C ALA A 86 7.23 -9.18 2.53
N LEU A 87 7.07 -9.58 3.80
CA LEU A 87 8.11 -9.42 4.82
C LEU A 87 9.40 -10.15 4.48
N ARG A 88 9.31 -11.38 3.98
CA ARG A 88 10.48 -12.14 3.52
C ARG A 88 11.24 -11.38 2.42
N LEU A 89 10.53 -10.81 1.46
CA LEU A 89 11.13 -10.02 0.38
C LEU A 89 11.77 -8.73 0.89
N MET A 90 11.11 -8.02 1.80
CA MET A 90 11.65 -6.81 2.44
C MET A 90 12.92 -7.12 3.25
N LYS A 91 12.95 -8.22 4.01
CA LYS A 91 14.15 -8.66 4.73
C LYS A 91 15.29 -9.07 3.80
N GLN A 92 14.98 -9.63 2.62
CA GLN A 92 15.99 -9.85 1.59
C GLN A 92 16.48 -8.53 0.98
N ALA A 93 15.63 -7.53 0.81
CA ALA A 93 16.04 -6.20 0.35
C ALA A 93 17.04 -5.57 1.32
N GLU A 94 16.71 -5.57 2.62
CA GLU A 94 17.57 -5.11 3.70
C GLU A 94 18.93 -5.80 3.72
N LYS A 95 18.95 -7.14 3.65
CA LYS A 95 20.18 -7.94 3.64
C LYS A 95 21.18 -7.54 2.55
N PHE A 96 20.66 -7.08 1.41
CA PHE A 96 21.45 -6.74 0.23
C PHE A 96 21.42 -5.24 -0.07
N HIS A 97 21.00 -4.42 0.89
CA HIS A 97 20.98 -2.96 0.80
C HIS A 97 20.22 -2.42 -0.43
N ARG A 98 19.12 -3.07 -0.80
CA ARG A 98 18.24 -2.60 -1.87
C ARG A 98 17.08 -1.78 -1.29
N PRO A 99 16.72 -0.64 -1.88
CA PRO A 99 15.47 0.04 -1.56
C PRO A 99 14.25 -0.84 -1.85
N VAL A 100 13.15 -0.55 -1.14
CA VAL A 100 11.87 -1.23 -1.30
C VAL A 100 10.82 -0.25 -1.83
N ILE A 101 10.10 -0.66 -2.87
CA ILE A 101 8.97 0.08 -3.43
C ILE A 101 7.71 -0.78 -3.29
N LEU A 102 6.67 -0.21 -2.67
CA LEU A 102 5.45 -0.90 -2.29
C LEU A 102 4.25 -0.29 -3.04
N PHE A 103 3.50 -1.10 -3.79
CA PHE A 103 2.24 -0.69 -4.40
C PHE A 103 1.05 -1.24 -3.63
N VAL A 104 0.20 -0.35 -3.13
CA VAL A 104 -0.94 -0.73 -2.27
C VAL A 104 -2.25 -0.52 -3.02
N ASP A 105 -2.96 -1.62 -3.25
CA ASP A 105 -4.32 -1.64 -3.78
C ASP A 105 -5.12 -2.82 -3.22
N THR A 106 -5.77 -2.59 -2.07
CA THR A 106 -6.54 -3.59 -1.36
C THR A 106 -7.79 -2.99 -0.72
N SER A 107 -8.89 -3.73 -0.79
CA SER A 107 -10.09 -3.41 0.00
C SER A 107 -9.92 -3.78 1.49
N GLY A 108 -8.88 -4.56 1.82
CA GLY A 108 -8.55 -5.04 3.14
C GLY A 108 -7.92 -6.43 3.08
N ALA A 109 -7.38 -6.87 4.21
CA ALA A 109 -6.91 -8.25 4.36
C ALA A 109 -8.07 -9.24 4.20
N TYR A 110 -7.81 -10.43 3.67
CA TYR A 110 -8.85 -11.43 3.47
C TYR A 110 -9.49 -11.84 4.82
N CYS A 111 -10.82 -11.78 4.90
CA CYS A 111 -11.59 -12.01 6.13
C CYS A 111 -12.23 -13.41 6.18
N GLY A 112 -11.42 -14.45 5.98
CA GLY A 112 -11.86 -15.86 5.98
C GLY A 112 -11.39 -16.66 7.19
N ILE A 113 -12.07 -17.77 7.49
CA ILE A 113 -11.73 -18.68 8.60
C ILE A 113 -10.27 -19.15 8.51
N GLY A 114 -9.84 -19.57 7.31
CA GLY A 114 -8.46 -20.02 7.11
C GLY A 114 -7.43 -18.92 7.37
N ALA A 115 -7.74 -17.67 7.05
CA ALA A 115 -6.86 -16.53 7.34
C ALA A 115 -6.73 -16.32 8.85
N GLU A 116 -7.83 -16.44 9.60
CA GLU A 116 -7.81 -16.37 11.06
C GLU A 116 -7.04 -17.53 11.70
N GLU A 117 -7.30 -18.77 11.29
CA GLU A 117 -6.59 -19.97 11.78
C GLU A 117 -5.08 -19.89 11.54
N ARG A 118 -4.67 -19.20 10.47
CA ARG A 118 -3.26 -18.99 10.11
C ARG A 118 -2.69 -17.68 10.62
N GLY A 119 -3.43 -16.89 11.41
CA GLY A 119 -2.92 -15.69 12.08
C GLY A 119 -2.86 -14.44 11.21
N GLN A 120 -3.98 -14.01 10.63
CA GLN A 120 -4.07 -12.76 9.85
C GLN A 120 -3.62 -11.53 10.64
N GLY A 121 -4.09 -11.39 11.87
CA GLY A 121 -3.67 -10.29 12.75
C GLY A 121 -2.19 -10.35 13.12
N GLU A 122 -1.63 -11.55 13.31
CA GLU A 122 -0.20 -11.75 13.59
C GLU A 122 0.65 -11.37 12.39
N ALA A 123 0.32 -11.86 11.19
CA ALA A 123 1.09 -11.57 9.99
C ALA A 123 1.11 -10.07 9.66
N ILE A 124 -0.01 -9.37 9.83
CA ILE A 124 -0.08 -7.91 9.72
C ILE A 124 0.82 -7.26 10.78
N ALA A 125 0.69 -7.64 12.05
CA ALA A 125 1.47 -7.04 13.14
C ALA A 125 2.99 -7.27 12.99
N GLU A 126 3.41 -8.47 12.56
CA GLU A 126 4.82 -8.77 12.24
C GLU A 126 5.35 -7.83 11.15
N ASN A 127 4.57 -7.60 10.08
CA ASN A 127 4.94 -6.65 9.04
C ASN A 127 5.13 -5.24 9.60
N LEU A 128 4.14 -4.71 10.34
CA LEU A 128 4.22 -3.36 10.90
C LEU A 128 5.47 -3.18 11.76
N MET A 129 5.75 -4.15 12.63
CA MET A 129 6.90 -4.11 13.53
C MET A 129 8.22 -4.19 12.78
N ALA A 130 8.32 -5.10 11.80
CA ALA A 130 9.55 -5.29 11.05
C ALA A 130 9.84 -4.10 10.12
N MET A 131 8.81 -3.55 9.48
CA MET A 131 8.94 -2.38 8.59
C MET A 131 9.40 -1.13 9.34
N MET A 132 8.95 -0.90 10.58
CA MET A 132 9.48 0.19 11.41
C MET A 132 11.01 0.14 11.59
N GLY A 133 11.61 -1.05 11.55
CA GLY A 133 13.03 -1.27 11.78
C GLY A 133 13.85 -1.61 10.53
N LEU A 134 13.28 -1.57 9.32
CA LEU A 134 14.01 -1.91 8.10
C LEU A 134 15.08 -0.86 7.78
N ASN A 135 16.35 -1.28 7.68
CA ASN A 135 17.49 -0.39 7.45
C ASN A 135 17.79 -0.15 5.96
N VAL A 136 16.74 0.05 5.17
CA VAL A 136 16.80 0.47 3.75
C VAL A 136 15.67 1.46 3.48
N PRO A 137 15.79 2.32 2.46
CA PRO A 137 14.70 3.21 2.03
C PRO A 137 13.46 2.43 1.61
N GLU A 138 12.30 2.89 2.08
CA GLU A 138 11.00 2.34 1.75
C GLU A 138 10.05 3.44 1.26
N ILE A 139 9.42 3.22 0.10
CA ILE A 139 8.38 4.10 -0.43
C ILE A 139 7.13 3.27 -0.71
N SER A 140 6.02 3.62 -0.06
CA SER A 140 4.70 3.02 -0.31
C SER A 140 3.83 3.97 -1.11
N ILE A 141 3.18 3.44 -2.15
CA ILE A 141 2.34 4.21 -3.05
C ILE A 141 0.97 3.55 -3.10
N LEU A 142 -0.04 4.26 -2.60
CA LEU A 142 -1.42 3.83 -2.73
C LEU A 142 -1.88 4.13 -4.15
N ILE A 143 -1.96 3.07 -4.94
CA ILE A 143 -2.35 3.14 -6.36
C ILE A 143 -3.84 2.88 -6.55
N GLY A 144 -4.58 2.44 -5.53
CA GLY A 144 -6.03 2.26 -5.57
C GLY A 144 -6.65 2.40 -4.19
N GLU A 145 -7.15 1.30 -3.64
CA GLU A 145 -7.70 1.29 -2.28
C GLU A 145 -6.63 0.99 -1.23
N GLY A 146 -6.63 1.77 -0.15
CA GLY A 146 -5.87 1.54 1.07
C GLY A 146 -6.80 1.05 2.17
N GLY A 147 -7.21 -0.21 2.10
CA GLY A 147 -8.12 -0.82 3.07
C GLY A 147 -7.47 -1.21 4.39
N SER A 148 -7.71 -0.42 5.43
CA SER A 148 -7.50 -0.76 6.84
C SER A 148 -6.09 -1.32 7.14
N GLY A 149 -5.99 -2.24 8.11
CA GLY A 149 -4.75 -2.91 8.49
C GLY A 149 -4.09 -3.70 7.35
N GLY A 150 -4.87 -4.16 6.37
CA GLY A 150 -4.35 -4.90 5.23
C GLY A 150 -3.51 -4.05 4.28
N ALA A 151 -3.89 -2.79 4.09
CA ALA A 151 -3.06 -1.79 3.41
C ALA A 151 -1.90 -1.33 4.29
N LEU A 152 -2.17 -1.09 5.58
CA LEU A 152 -1.17 -0.61 6.54
C LEU A 152 0.04 -1.55 6.64
N ALA A 153 -0.17 -2.86 6.49
CA ALA A 153 0.87 -3.89 6.46
C ALA A 153 1.91 -3.74 5.33
N LEU A 154 1.69 -2.84 4.37
CA LEU A 154 2.63 -2.46 3.31
C LEU A 154 2.80 -0.92 3.20
N ALA A 155 2.32 -0.16 4.18
CA ALA A 155 2.35 1.31 4.20
C ALA A 155 3.09 1.89 5.42
N VAL A 156 3.85 1.06 6.12
CA VAL A 156 4.80 1.51 7.15
C VAL A 156 6.14 1.81 6.50
N SER A 157 6.32 3.01 5.97
CA SER A 157 7.49 3.36 5.15
C SER A 157 8.02 4.76 5.43
N ASP A 158 9.17 5.11 4.85
CA ASP A 158 9.77 6.44 4.97
C ASP A 158 8.93 7.50 4.25
N ARG A 159 8.27 7.08 3.18
CA ARG A 159 7.32 7.88 2.39
C ARG A 159 6.09 7.06 2.03
N VAL A 160 4.93 7.64 2.33
CA VAL A 160 3.62 7.19 1.86
C VAL A 160 3.10 8.22 0.86
N TRP A 161 2.97 7.80 -0.39
CA TRP A 161 2.39 8.58 -1.46
C TRP A 161 1.03 8.01 -1.83
N MET A 162 0.16 8.87 -2.37
CA MET A 162 -1.15 8.47 -2.86
C MET A 162 -1.36 8.99 -4.27
N LEU A 163 -1.97 8.20 -5.14
CA LEU A 163 -2.54 8.75 -6.37
C LEU A 163 -3.75 9.62 -6.04
N GLU A 164 -4.04 10.62 -6.87
CA GLU A 164 -5.06 11.64 -6.63
C GLU A 164 -6.45 11.09 -6.26
N ASN A 165 -6.84 9.97 -6.89
CA ASN A 165 -8.12 9.31 -6.66
C ASN A 165 -7.99 8.03 -5.83
N ALA A 166 -6.79 7.70 -5.34
CA ALA A 166 -6.62 6.65 -4.34
C ALA A 166 -7.28 7.06 -3.01
N VAL A 167 -7.65 6.05 -2.23
CA VAL A 167 -8.34 6.24 -0.94
C VAL A 167 -7.61 5.49 0.16
N TYR A 168 -7.60 6.01 1.38
CA TYR A 168 -6.99 5.35 2.53
C TYR A 168 -7.91 5.49 3.74
N SER A 169 -8.39 4.38 4.29
CA SER A 169 -9.36 4.40 5.40
C SER A 169 -9.19 3.22 6.34
N VAL A 170 -9.54 3.44 7.62
CA VAL A 170 -9.56 2.40 8.66
C VAL A 170 -10.66 1.36 8.46
N ILE A 171 -11.73 1.72 7.75
CA ILE A 171 -12.89 0.88 7.45
C ILE A 171 -13.47 1.28 6.08
N SER A 172 -14.12 0.34 5.39
CA SER A 172 -14.85 0.68 4.17
C SER A 172 -15.99 1.68 4.46
N PRO A 173 -16.31 2.58 3.50
CA PRO A 173 -17.45 3.49 3.65
C PRO A 173 -18.76 2.75 3.94
N GLU A 174 -18.97 1.62 3.27
CA GLU A 174 -20.15 0.76 3.47
C GLU A 174 -20.19 0.17 4.88
N GLY A 175 -19.06 -0.32 5.38
CA GLY A 175 -18.94 -0.84 6.74
C GLY A 175 -19.23 0.24 7.78
N CYS A 176 -18.63 1.41 7.62
CA CYS A 176 -18.87 2.57 8.49
C CYS A 176 -20.34 2.97 8.51
N ALA A 177 -20.97 3.07 7.34
CA ALA A 177 -22.37 3.45 7.21
C ALA A 177 -23.31 2.44 7.88
N SER A 178 -23.05 1.14 7.69
CA SER A 178 -23.83 0.07 8.31
C SER A 178 -23.75 0.08 9.84
N ILE A 179 -22.64 0.54 10.42
CA ILE A 179 -22.43 0.57 11.88
C ILE A 179 -22.98 1.87 12.48
N LEU A 180 -22.54 3.02 11.98
CA LEU A 180 -22.84 4.33 12.58
C LEU A 180 -24.20 4.87 12.18
N TYR A 181 -24.63 4.61 10.93
CA TYR A 181 -25.91 5.08 10.41
C TYR A 181 -26.97 3.97 10.37
N LYS A 182 -26.59 2.71 10.66
CA LYS A 182 -27.46 1.52 10.55
C LYS A 182 -28.05 1.36 9.14
N ASP A 183 -27.34 1.88 8.14
CA ASP A 183 -27.82 1.97 6.76
C ASP A 183 -26.61 2.03 5.80
N ALA A 184 -26.36 0.93 5.09
CA ALA A 184 -25.25 0.83 4.15
C ALA A 184 -25.40 1.74 2.91
N SER A 185 -26.62 2.21 2.61
CA SER A 185 -26.83 3.11 1.47
C SER A 185 -26.23 4.50 1.68
N GLN A 186 -25.92 4.86 2.95
CA GLN A 186 -25.26 6.12 3.32
C GLN A 186 -23.72 6.05 3.23
N ALA A 187 -23.19 5.21 2.33
CA ALA A 187 -21.75 5.04 2.12
C ALA A 187 -21.08 6.33 1.63
N ASP A 188 -21.79 7.16 0.86
CA ASP A 188 -21.32 8.47 0.39
C ASP A 188 -21.07 9.44 1.55
N LYS A 189 -22.03 9.53 2.47
CA LYS A 189 -21.94 10.34 3.70
C LYS A 189 -20.85 9.80 4.62
N ALA A 190 -20.72 8.48 4.73
CA ALA A 190 -19.65 7.86 5.50
C ALA A 190 -18.26 8.16 4.91
N ALA A 191 -18.11 8.09 3.58
CA ALA A 191 -16.85 8.41 2.91
C ALA A 191 -16.38 9.85 3.20
N GLU A 192 -17.29 10.83 3.12
CA GLU A 192 -16.99 12.24 3.44
C GLU A 192 -16.61 12.45 4.92
N SER A 193 -17.23 11.68 5.82
CA SER A 193 -16.98 11.74 7.27
C SER A 193 -15.64 11.11 7.64
N LEU A 194 -15.23 10.06 6.93
CA LEU A 194 -13.98 9.33 7.17
C LEU A 194 -12.73 10.10 6.73
N LYS A 195 -12.86 11.13 5.89
CA LYS A 195 -11.71 11.90 5.36
C LYS A 195 -10.67 10.99 4.70
N LEU A 196 -11.15 10.12 3.82
CA LEU A 196 -10.37 9.02 3.23
C LEU A 196 -9.63 9.38 1.94
N THR A 197 -9.75 10.61 1.44
CA THR A 197 -9.17 10.97 0.13
C THR A 197 -7.67 11.25 0.23
N ALA A 198 -6.95 11.17 -0.89
CA ALA A 198 -5.54 11.56 -0.95
C ALA A 198 -5.27 12.99 -0.43
N ASP A 199 -6.17 13.93 -0.72
CA ASP A 199 -6.08 15.32 -0.25
C ASP A 199 -6.25 15.43 1.27
N ASP A 200 -7.14 14.62 1.85
CA ASP A 200 -7.32 14.55 3.29
C ASP A 200 -6.09 13.94 3.97
N ALA A 201 -5.57 12.83 3.43
CA ALA A 201 -4.37 12.19 3.94
C ALA A 201 -3.15 13.14 3.91
N LEU A 202 -3.00 13.95 2.85
CA LEU A 202 -1.98 14.98 2.76
C LEU A 202 -2.15 16.06 3.84
N LYS A 203 -3.37 16.58 4.02
CA LYS A 203 -3.68 17.60 5.06
C LYS A 203 -3.47 17.09 6.48
N LEU A 204 -3.73 15.80 6.71
CA LEU A 204 -3.51 15.14 8.00
C LEU A 204 -2.02 14.79 8.23
N GLY A 205 -1.16 14.91 7.23
CA GLY A 205 0.24 14.50 7.28
C GLY A 205 0.46 12.98 7.27
N VAL A 206 -0.57 12.22 6.87
CA VAL A 206 -0.51 10.75 6.75
C VAL A 206 0.21 10.33 5.47
N ALA A 207 0.09 11.13 4.40
CA ALA A 207 0.82 10.98 3.16
C ALA A 207 1.68 12.23 2.91
N GLU A 208 2.90 12.05 2.42
CA GLU A 208 3.81 13.17 2.12
C GLU A 208 3.51 13.80 0.75
N ARG A 209 2.85 13.04 -0.14
CA ARG A 209 2.65 13.46 -1.51
C ARG A 209 1.40 12.86 -2.13
N VAL A 210 0.75 13.67 -2.95
CA VAL A 210 -0.30 13.24 -3.89
C VAL A 210 0.25 13.33 -5.32
N ILE A 211 0.09 12.26 -6.09
CA ILE A 211 0.50 12.19 -7.49
C ILE A 211 -0.74 12.38 -8.36
N SER A 212 -0.67 13.36 -9.28
CA SER A 212 -1.72 13.59 -10.28
C SER A 212 -1.97 12.33 -11.12
N GLU A 213 -3.23 12.00 -11.37
CA GLU A 213 -3.61 10.88 -12.25
C GLU A 213 -3.76 11.32 -13.73
N GLU A 214 -3.30 12.53 -14.07
CA GLU A 214 -3.22 12.96 -15.45
C GLU A 214 -2.42 11.94 -16.29
N ASN A 215 -3.03 11.47 -17.37
CA ASN A 215 -2.48 10.45 -18.27
C ASN A 215 -2.16 9.10 -17.59
N ILE A 216 -2.82 8.76 -16.48
CA ILE A 216 -2.69 7.44 -15.84
C ILE A 216 -2.87 6.31 -16.87
N GLY A 217 -2.02 5.29 -16.80
CA GLY A 217 -2.02 4.18 -17.77
C GLY A 217 -1.19 4.42 -19.02
N THR A 218 -0.64 5.63 -19.23
CA THR A 218 0.28 5.92 -20.34
C THR A 218 1.74 5.75 -19.93
N THR A 219 2.61 5.45 -20.90
CA THR A 219 4.06 5.41 -20.69
C THR A 219 4.63 6.73 -20.14
N GLU A 220 4.02 7.88 -20.46
CA GLU A 220 4.44 9.18 -19.93
C GLU A 220 4.23 9.24 -18.41
N PHE A 221 3.05 8.83 -17.94
CA PHE A 221 2.74 8.79 -16.51
C PHE A 221 3.68 7.85 -15.75
N TYR A 222 3.92 6.63 -16.27
CA TYR A 222 4.81 5.67 -15.63
C TYR A 222 6.26 6.16 -15.56
N LYS A 223 6.77 6.78 -16.64
CA LYS A 223 8.11 7.40 -16.64
C LYS A 223 8.22 8.54 -15.63
N HIS A 224 7.20 9.39 -15.56
CA HIS A 224 7.15 10.47 -14.58
C HIS A 224 7.19 9.91 -13.15
N LEU A 225 6.32 8.93 -12.83
CA LEU A 225 6.29 8.31 -11.51
C LEU A 225 7.61 7.62 -11.16
N ALA A 226 8.20 6.87 -12.10
CA ALA A 226 9.49 6.21 -11.93
C ALA A 226 10.60 7.22 -11.58
N GLY A 227 10.67 8.34 -12.32
CA GLY A 227 11.65 9.39 -12.06
C GLY A 227 11.44 10.08 -10.71
N GLU A 228 10.19 10.29 -10.27
CA GLU A 228 9.90 10.84 -8.95
C GLU A 228 10.32 9.89 -7.82
N ILE A 229 10.02 8.59 -7.95
CA ILE A 229 10.46 7.57 -6.99
C ILE A 229 11.99 7.52 -6.94
N SER A 230 12.66 7.51 -8.10
CA SER A 230 14.11 7.45 -8.21
C SER A 230 14.79 8.61 -7.49
N LYS A 231 14.30 9.84 -7.68
CA LYS A 231 14.76 11.05 -6.97
C LYS A 231 14.53 10.96 -5.46
N GLU A 232 13.37 10.51 -5.01
CA GLU A 232 13.09 10.39 -3.58
C GLU A 232 13.99 9.33 -2.92
N LEU A 233 14.22 8.22 -3.61
CA LEU A 233 15.17 7.20 -3.15
C LEU A 233 16.58 7.77 -2.99
N GLU A 234 17.07 8.62 -3.90
CA GLU A 234 18.37 9.29 -3.74
C GLU A 234 18.45 10.17 -2.50
N ILE A 235 17.34 10.82 -2.15
CA ILE A 235 17.24 11.65 -0.94
C ILE A 235 17.27 10.75 0.29
N LEU A 236 16.47 9.68 0.31
CA LEU A 236 16.37 8.75 1.44
C LEU A 236 17.68 8.00 1.69
N GLU A 237 18.38 7.56 0.65
CA GLU A 237 19.70 6.89 0.76
C GLU A 237 20.77 7.77 1.41
N LYS A 238 20.67 9.10 1.23
CA LYS A 238 21.58 10.09 1.83
C LYS A 238 21.07 10.61 3.18
N THR A 239 19.85 10.23 3.58
CA THR A 239 19.23 10.73 4.80
C THR A 239 19.82 10.00 6.01
N PRO A 240 20.47 10.71 6.95
CA PRO A 240 20.92 10.09 8.19
C PRO A 240 19.74 9.71 9.07
N ASP A 241 19.93 8.69 9.90
CA ASP A 241 18.98 8.24 10.91
C ASP A 241 17.60 7.87 10.33
N LEU A 242 17.60 7.19 9.17
CA LEU A 242 16.40 6.80 8.44
C LEU A 242 15.35 6.10 9.34
N ILE A 243 15.79 5.11 10.12
CA ILE A 243 14.93 4.35 11.04
C ILE A 243 14.31 5.28 12.10
N GLU A 244 15.10 6.17 12.70
CA GLU A 244 14.61 7.09 13.72
C GLU A 244 13.60 8.07 13.12
N ARG A 245 13.86 8.59 11.91
CA ARG A 245 12.91 9.45 11.21
C ARG A 245 11.60 8.75 10.91
N ARG A 246 11.66 7.49 10.47
CA ARG A 246 10.47 6.65 10.28
C ARG A 246 9.71 6.46 11.59
N TYR A 247 10.41 6.13 12.67
CA TYR A 247 9.81 6.01 14.00
C TYR A 247 9.10 7.31 14.43
N GLN A 248 9.79 8.45 14.34
CA GLN A 248 9.25 9.75 14.73
C GLN A 248 8.04 10.15 13.88
N ARG A 249 8.08 9.88 12.57
CA ARG A 249 6.94 10.09 11.66
C ARG A 249 5.68 9.39 12.19
N PHE A 250 5.75 8.09 12.45
CA PHE A 250 4.59 7.35 12.95
C PHE A 250 4.23 7.70 14.40
N ARG A 251 5.22 8.06 15.22
CA ARG A 251 4.99 8.47 16.61
C ARG A 251 4.24 9.80 16.73
N ALA A 252 4.35 10.66 15.72
CA ALA A 252 3.64 11.93 15.63
C ALA A 252 2.16 11.79 15.24
N PHE A 253 1.70 10.60 14.83
CA PHE A 253 0.30 10.39 14.47
C PHE A 253 -0.62 10.35 15.70
N GLY A 254 -1.72 11.08 15.58
CA GLY A 254 -2.70 11.26 16.65
C GLY A 254 -2.64 12.66 17.25
N ARG A 255 -3.81 13.21 17.60
CA ARG A 255 -3.94 14.45 18.36
C ARG A 255 -4.85 14.17 19.54
N PHE A 256 -4.38 14.50 20.74
CA PHE A 256 -5.13 14.33 21.98
C PHE A 256 -4.91 15.57 22.84
N GLU A 257 -5.91 15.92 23.64
CA GLU A 257 -5.78 16.94 24.67
C GLU A 257 -5.30 16.25 25.96
N GLU A 258 -4.22 16.75 26.55
CA GLU A 258 -3.82 16.30 27.88
C GLU A 258 -4.74 16.96 28.92
N GLU A 259 -5.43 16.15 29.73
CA GLU A 259 -6.14 16.67 30.89
C GLU A 259 -5.13 17.36 31.82
N ARG A 260 -5.24 18.68 31.94
CA ARG A 260 -4.51 19.43 32.96
C ARG A 260 -4.98 18.96 34.33
N LYS A 261 -4.14 18.20 35.03
CA LYS A 261 -4.33 17.88 36.45
C LYS A 261 -4.28 19.12 37.33
#